data_AF-A0A843FV59-F1
#
_entry.id   AF-A0A843FV59-F1
#
_cell.length_a   1.000
_cell.length_b   1.000
_cell.length_c   1.000
_cell.angle_alpha   90.00
_cell.angle_beta   90.00
_cell.angle_gamma   90.00
#
_symmetry.space_group_name_H-M   'P 1'
#
loop_
_entity.id
_entity.type
_entity.pdbx_description
1 polymer ?
#
loop_
_entity_poly.entity_id
_entity_poly.type
_entity_poly.pdbx_seq_one_letter_code
_entity_poly.pdbx_strand_id
1 'polypeptide(L)'
;MGEGASIPADSAVCDDCLKEMMSPGRRRKYPFTTCTNCGPRFTLLKGMPYDRPLTSMDEFPLCPDCMKEFKDPADRRFHHQTICCPRCGPGYRLENDKAPMNTADPIASLAKSLDAGCIAVVKGWGGMHICCTLDNLGKLRDWYGRKEKPFAIMARDMESLREYGDPSPFEEILLTSPNRPIVLVRKKESERTELASPGLD
;
A
#
# COMPACT_ATOMS: atom_id res chain seq x y z
N MET A 1 -29.70 -11.48 21.69
CA MET A 1 -29.59 -10.61 20.51
C MET A 1 -28.11 -10.31 20.35
N GLY A 2 -27.43 -11.04 19.46
CA GLY A 2 -25.99 -10.81 19.25
C GLY A 2 -25.82 -9.56 18.39
N GLU A 3 -25.18 -8.53 18.94
CA GLU A 3 -24.64 -7.43 18.14
C GLU A 3 -23.81 -8.05 17.01
N GLY A 4 -24.24 -7.86 15.76
CA GLY A 4 -23.55 -8.41 14.61
C GLY A 4 -22.11 -7.92 14.64
N ALA A 5 -21.14 -8.84 14.62
CA ALA A 5 -19.73 -8.50 14.56
C ALA A 5 -19.50 -7.55 13.36
N SER A 6 -19.10 -6.31 13.64
CA SER A 6 -18.87 -5.31 12.61
C SER A 6 -17.70 -5.74 11.73
N ILE A 7 -17.86 -5.61 10.42
CA ILE A 7 -16.79 -5.95 9.49
C ILE A 7 -15.72 -4.85 9.58
N PRO A 8 -14.47 -5.16 9.96
CA PRO A 8 -13.45 -4.15 10.14
C PRO A 8 -13.05 -3.55 8.79
N ALA A 9 -12.91 -2.22 8.74
CA ALA A 9 -12.39 -1.51 7.59
C ALA A 9 -10.89 -1.78 7.38
N ASP A 10 -10.42 -1.64 6.15
CA ASP A 10 -8.99 -1.67 5.86
C ASP A 10 -8.30 -0.46 6.49
N SER A 11 -7.06 -0.65 6.94
CA SER A 11 -6.25 0.41 7.53
C SER A 11 -4.82 0.37 7.02
N ALA A 12 -4.21 1.54 6.90
CA ALA A 12 -2.80 1.67 6.56
C ALA A 12 -1.91 1.03 7.62
N VAL A 13 -0.69 0.65 7.21
CA VAL A 13 0.32 0.09 8.11
C VAL A 13 0.61 1.04 9.27
N CYS A 14 0.58 0.53 10.50
CA CYS A 14 0.90 1.34 11.68
C CYS A 14 2.41 1.55 11.84
N ASP A 15 2.80 2.57 12.60
CA ASP A 15 4.20 2.93 12.87
C ASP A 15 5.02 1.75 13.42
N ASP A 16 4.37 0.92 14.22
CA ASP A 16 4.94 -0.27 14.83
C ASP A 16 5.30 -1.37 13.82
N CYS A 17 4.48 -1.54 12.78
CA CYS A 17 4.79 -2.44 11.68
C CYS A 17 5.81 -1.81 10.73
N LEU A 18 5.72 -0.50 10.47
CA LEU A 18 6.73 0.23 9.68
C LEU A 18 8.13 0.12 10.31
N LYS A 19 8.25 0.33 11.63
CA LYS A 19 9.50 0.15 12.37
C LYS A 19 10.06 -1.27 12.20
N GLU A 20 9.21 -2.31 12.28
CA GLU A 20 9.64 -3.70 12.06
C GLU A 20 10.11 -3.94 10.63
N MET A 21 9.43 -3.37 9.62
CA MET A 21 9.86 -3.46 8.22
C MET A 21 11.26 -2.85 8.01
N MET A 22 11.58 -1.77 8.73
CA MET A 22 12.84 -1.06 8.59
C MET A 22 13.96 -1.60 9.48
N SER A 23 13.62 -2.41 10.49
CA SER A 23 14.58 -2.96 11.46
C SER A 23 15.09 -4.35 11.06
N PRO A 24 16.27 -4.77 11.55
CA PRO A 24 16.71 -6.17 11.48
C PRO A 24 15.66 -7.11 12.09
N GLY A 25 15.32 -8.20 11.39
CA GLY A 25 14.35 -9.17 11.88
C GLY A 25 13.68 -9.99 10.77
N ARG A 26 12.78 -10.89 11.17
CA ARG A 26 12.11 -11.84 10.26
C ARG A 26 11.21 -11.18 9.22
N ARG A 27 10.71 -9.98 9.50
CA ARG A 27 9.84 -9.20 8.60
C ARG A 27 10.51 -7.96 8.02
N ARG A 28 11.85 -7.88 8.08
CA ARG A 28 12.61 -6.79 7.45
C ARG A 28 12.27 -6.74 5.97
N LYS A 29 11.87 -5.55 5.48
CA LYS A 29 11.42 -5.28 4.10
C LYS A 29 10.26 -6.16 3.61
N TYR A 30 9.54 -6.84 4.49
CA TYR A 30 8.44 -7.70 4.08
C TYR A 30 7.17 -6.87 3.86
N PRO A 31 6.64 -6.80 2.64
CA PRO A 31 5.62 -5.80 2.28
C PRO A 31 4.21 -6.12 2.78
N PHE A 32 3.97 -7.35 3.22
CA PHE A 32 2.65 -7.80 3.69
C PHE A 32 2.58 -7.91 5.23
N THR A 33 3.54 -7.34 5.95
CA THR A 33 3.52 -7.35 7.43
C THR A 33 2.44 -6.43 7.97
N THR A 34 1.63 -6.96 8.89
CA THR A 34 0.55 -6.24 9.58
C THR A 34 0.41 -6.77 11.01
N CYS A 35 -0.40 -6.09 11.82
CA CYS A 35 -0.79 -6.53 13.16
C CYS A 35 -2.29 -6.33 13.38
N THR A 36 -2.79 -6.61 14.58
CA THR A 36 -4.21 -6.44 14.93
C THR A 36 -4.73 -5.01 14.72
N ASN A 37 -3.84 -4.01 14.82
CA ASN A 37 -4.18 -2.58 14.69
C ASN A 37 -4.12 -2.02 13.26
N CYS A 38 -3.68 -2.79 12.26
CA CYS A 38 -3.50 -2.27 10.90
C CYS A 38 -3.66 -3.31 9.80
N GLY A 39 -3.59 -2.84 8.56
CA GLY A 39 -3.58 -3.67 7.37
C GLY A 39 -4.96 -3.94 6.79
N PRO A 40 -5.03 -4.75 5.74
CA PRO A 40 -6.27 -5.06 5.08
C PRO A 40 -7.13 -5.97 5.97
N ARG A 41 -8.44 -5.79 5.81
CA ARG A 41 -9.51 -6.44 6.57
C ARG A 41 -10.62 -6.77 5.58
N PHE A 42 -11.54 -5.83 5.34
CA PHE A 42 -12.65 -5.97 4.40
C PHE A 42 -12.20 -6.52 3.03
N THR A 43 -11.12 -5.99 2.46
CA THR A 43 -10.60 -6.40 1.15
C THR A 43 -10.15 -7.86 1.06
N LEU A 44 -9.84 -8.51 2.19
CA LEU A 44 -9.43 -9.92 2.20
C LEU A 44 -10.56 -10.88 2.58
N LEU A 45 -11.72 -10.38 3.02
CA LEU A 45 -12.78 -11.20 3.58
C LEU A 45 -13.52 -11.97 2.48
N LYS A 46 -13.70 -13.28 2.67
CA LYS A 46 -14.55 -14.16 1.84
C LYS A 46 -15.91 -14.42 2.49
N GLY A 47 -16.00 -14.36 3.83
CA GLY A 47 -17.22 -14.63 4.59
C GLY A 47 -17.07 -14.35 6.09
N MET A 48 -18.11 -14.67 6.87
CA MET A 48 -18.14 -14.49 8.34
C MET A 48 -18.29 -15.83 9.07
N PRO A 49 -17.74 -15.99 10.30
CA PRO A 49 -17.06 -14.98 11.13
C PRO A 49 -15.67 -14.55 10.63
N TYR A 50 -15.12 -13.45 11.17
CA TYR A 50 -13.77 -12.96 10.81
C TYR A 50 -12.69 -13.93 11.33
N ASP A 51 -12.35 -14.91 10.50
CA ASP A 51 -11.38 -15.95 10.79
C ASP A 51 -10.58 -16.29 9.53
N ARG A 52 -9.31 -16.72 9.70
CA ARG A 52 -8.37 -16.91 8.58
C ARG A 52 -8.91 -17.76 7.42
N PRO A 53 -9.60 -18.90 7.65
CA PRO A 53 -10.16 -19.72 6.56
C PRO A 53 -11.22 -19.00 5.71
N LEU A 54 -11.81 -17.94 6.24
CA LEU A 54 -12.80 -17.11 5.55
C LEU A 54 -12.17 -15.79 5.04
N THR A 55 -10.85 -15.79 4.83
CA THR A 55 -10.12 -14.71 4.17
C THR A 55 -9.30 -15.25 3.01
N SER A 56 -8.74 -14.39 2.15
CA SER A 56 -7.74 -14.77 1.14
C SER A 56 -6.40 -15.22 1.72
N MET A 57 -6.23 -15.19 3.05
CA MET A 57 -5.05 -15.72 3.73
C MET A 57 -5.17 -17.22 4.05
N ASP A 58 -6.28 -17.87 3.71
CA ASP A 58 -6.52 -19.31 3.82
C ASP A 58 -5.53 -20.15 3.00
N GLU A 59 -5.12 -19.65 1.83
CA GLU A 59 -4.12 -20.27 0.94
C GLU A 59 -2.69 -20.23 1.51
N PHE A 60 -2.48 -19.55 2.64
CA PHE A 60 -1.16 -19.30 3.24
C PHE A 60 -1.08 -19.89 4.66
N PRO A 61 -0.80 -21.20 4.85
CA PRO A 61 -0.71 -21.80 6.18
C PRO A 61 0.39 -21.17 7.05
N LEU A 62 0.12 -20.91 8.33
CA LEU A 62 1.09 -20.28 9.24
C LEU A 62 2.33 -21.17 9.46
N CYS A 63 3.52 -20.57 9.36
CA CYS A 63 4.74 -21.22 9.84
C CYS A 63 4.77 -21.28 11.39
N PRO A 64 5.63 -22.13 11.99
CA PRO A 64 5.69 -22.28 13.45
C PRO A 64 5.90 -20.96 14.21
N ASP A 65 6.72 -20.06 13.68
CA ASP A 65 7.00 -18.78 14.35
C ASP A 65 5.79 -17.84 14.33
N CYS A 66 5.09 -17.75 13.19
CA CYS A 66 3.85 -16.96 13.11
C CYS A 66 2.75 -17.59 13.95
N MET A 67 2.69 -18.92 14.04
CA MET A 67 1.74 -19.61 14.92
C MET A 67 2.01 -19.31 16.39
N LYS A 68 3.28 -19.16 16.79
CA LYS A 68 3.65 -18.75 18.15
C LYS A 68 3.11 -17.35 18.47
N GLU A 69 3.40 -16.36 17.62
CA GLU A 69 2.90 -14.99 17.78
C GLU A 69 1.36 -14.93 17.74
N PHE A 70 0.72 -15.74 16.90
CA PHE A 70 -0.74 -15.81 16.82
C PHE A 70 -1.40 -16.29 18.11
N LYS A 71 -0.72 -17.17 18.87
CA LYS A 71 -1.24 -17.77 20.10
C LYS A 71 -0.81 -17.06 21.39
N ASP A 72 0.16 -16.15 21.32
CA ASP A 72 0.73 -15.49 22.48
C ASP A 72 -0.06 -14.21 22.83
N PRO A 73 -0.77 -14.14 23.97
CA PRO A 73 -1.53 -12.95 24.36
C PRO A 73 -0.68 -11.70 24.61
N ALA A 74 0.62 -11.86 24.83
CA ALA A 74 1.55 -10.74 24.97
C ALA A 74 2.07 -10.21 23.61
N ASP A 75 1.83 -10.93 22.51
CA ASP A 75 2.22 -10.48 21.18
C ASP A 75 1.15 -9.56 20.57
N ARG A 76 1.58 -8.49 19.91
CA ARG A 76 0.68 -7.57 19.17
C ARG A 76 -0.06 -8.22 18.01
N ARG A 77 0.26 -9.48 17.68
CA ARG A 77 -0.39 -10.29 16.65
C ARG A 77 -1.19 -11.45 17.22
N PHE A 78 -1.49 -11.43 18.52
CA PHE A 78 -2.42 -12.36 19.14
C PHE A 78 -3.75 -12.38 18.37
N HIS A 79 -4.16 -13.56 17.90
CA HIS A 79 -5.35 -13.79 17.08
C HIS A 79 -5.44 -12.91 15.80
N HIS A 80 -4.31 -12.45 15.27
CA HIS A 80 -4.28 -11.65 14.05
C HIS A 80 -4.47 -12.51 12.81
N GLN A 81 -5.68 -12.52 12.26
CA GLN A 81 -6.08 -13.44 11.18
C GLN A 81 -5.24 -13.34 9.91
N THR A 82 -4.67 -12.16 9.63
CA THR A 82 -3.84 -11.90 8.43
C THR A 82 -2.34 -11.93 8.72
N ILE A 83 -1.92 -12.42 9.90
CA ILE A 83 -0.50 -12.61 10.22
C ILE A 83 0.18 -13.45 9.15
N CYS A 84 1.35 -13.00 8.72
CA CYS A 84 2.26 -13.74 7.88
C CYS A 84 3.69 -13.19 7.99
N CYS A 85 4.63 -13.84 7.30
CA CYS A 85 6.03 -13.45 7.17
C CYS A 85 6.57 -13.96 5.82
N PRO A 86 7.82 -13.63 5.43
CA PRO A 86 8.39 -14.08 4.15
C PRO A 86 8.37 -15.60 3.94
N ARG A 87 8.29 -16.41 5.00
CA ARG A 87 8.27 -17.88 4.92
C ARG A 87 6.90 -18.44 4.58
N CYS A 88 5.82 -17.84 5.07
CA CYS A 88 4.47 -18.41 4.97
C CYS A 88 3.44 -17.52 4.27
N GLY A 89 3.78 -16.27 3.98
CA GLY A 89 2.87 -15.33 3.36
C GLY A 89 3.14 -15.12 1.87
N PRO A 90 2.37 -14.22 1.25
CA PRO A 90 2.53 -13.87 -0.16
C PRO A 90 3.87 -13.20 -0.45
N GLY A 91 4.28 -13.29 -1.71
CA GLY A 91 5.42 -12.57 -2.28
C GLY A 91 4.97 -11.74 -3.47
N TYR A 92 5.68 -10.64 -3.75
CA TYR A 92 5.53 -9.98 -5.04
C TYR A 92 6.32 -10.73 -6.11
N ARG A 93 5.89 -10.55 -7.35
CA ARG A 93 6.64 -10.87 -8.56
C ARG A 93 6.55 -9.67 -9.49
N LEU A 94 7.53 -9.53 -10.37
CA LEU A 94 7.54 -8.50 -11.40
C LEU A 94 7.32 -9.18 -12.75
N GLU A 95 6.46 -8.63 -13.58
CA GLU A 95 6.15 -9.12 -14.92
C GLU A 95 6.32 -7.97 -15.92
N ASN A 96 6.68 -8.31 -17.17
CA ASN A 96 6.60 -7.41 -18.31
C ASN A 96 5.74 -8.07 -19.41
N ASP A 97 5.54 -7.36 -20.53
CA ASP A 97 4.66 -7.80 -21.64
C ASP A 97 4.98 -9.19 -22.22
N LYS A 98 6.16 -9.76 -21.91
CA LYS A 98 6.62 -11.02 -22.48
C LYS A 98 6.65 -12.16 -21.47
N ALA A 99 6.98 -11.89 -20.20
CA ALA A 99 7.15 -12.92 -19.18
C ALA A 99 7.31 -12.34 -17.75
N PRO A 100 7.21 -13.20 -16.72
CA PRO A 100 7.78 -12.91 -15.41
C PRO A 100 9.26 -12.57 -15.49
N MET A 101 9.67 -11.51 -14.79
CA MET A 101 11.05 -11.09 -14.68
C MET A 101 11.73 -11.89 -13.56
N ASN A 102 12.88 -12.49 -13.88
CA ASN A 102 13.71 -13.17 -12.88
C ASN A 102 14.48 -12.12 -12.06
N THR A 103 13.94 -11.78 -10.89
CA THR A 103 14.58 -10.86 -9.95
C THR A 103 14.38 -11.33 -8.51
N ALA A 104 15.43 -11.20 -7.71
CA ALA A 104 15.39 -11.50 -6.29
C ALA A 104 14.64 -10.42 -5.47
N ASP A 105 14.53 -9.19 -6.00
CA ASP A 105 13.82 -8.08 -5.35
C ASP A 105 12.93 -7.36 -6.39
N PRO A 106 11.68 -7.83 -6.55
CA PRO A 106 10.75 -7.25 -7.54
C PRO A 106 10.39 -5.80 -7.21
N ILE A 107 10.36 -5.42 -5.93
CA ILE A 107 10.05 -4.04 -5.53
C ILE A 107 11.19 -3.10 -5.93
N ALA A 108 12.43 -3.44 -5.58
CA ALA A 108 13.58 -2.62 -5.95
C ALA A 108 13.78 -2.55 -7.47
N SER A 109 13.48 -3.65 -8.19
CA SER A 109 13.56 -3.70 -9.65
C SER A 109 12.50 -2.83 -10.31
N LEU A 110 11.27 -2.85 -9.77
CA LEU A 110 10.20 -1.97 -10.21
C LEU A 110 10.54 -0.50 -9.95
N ALA A 111 11.05 -0.17 -8.76
CA ALA A 111 11.46 1.19 -8.42
C ALA A 111 12.50 1.74 -9.42
N LYS A 112 13.54 0.96 -9.73
CA LYS A 112 14.53 1.32 -10.77
C LYS A 112 13.92 1.51 -12.14
N SER A 113 12.91 0.71 -12.49
CA SER A 113 12.21 0.83 -13.78
C SER A 113 11.37 2.10 -13.84
N LEU A 114 10.71 2.46 -12.74
CA LEU A 114 9.98 3.74 -12.63
C LEU A 114 10.93 4.93 -12.74
N ASP A 115 12.10 4.88 -12.08
CA ASP A 115 13.15 5.91 -12.20
C ASP A 115 13.67 6.04 -13.64
N ALA A 116 13.69 4.94 -14.39
CA ALA A 116 14.03 4.91 -15.82
C ALA A 116 12.87 5.33 -16.77
N GLY A 117 11.74 5.76 -16.22
CA GLY A 117 10.59 6.27 -16.98
C GLY A 117 9.64 5.20 -17.54
N CYS A 118 9.63 4.02 -16.94
CA CYS A 118 8.57 3.04 -17.19
C CYS A 118 7.24 3.50 -16.58
N ILE A 119 6.15 3.07 -17.22
CA ILE A 119 4.81 3.06 -16.62
C ILE A 119 4.60 1.64 -16.09
N ALA A 120 4.05 1.50 -14.89
CA ALA A 120 3.83 0.20 -14.27
C ALA A 120 2.41 0.04 -13.74
N VAL A 121 1.99 -1.21 -13.61
CA VAL A 121 0.77 -1.59 -12.89
C VAL A 121 1.17 -2.24 -11.56
N VAL A 122 0.68 -1.70 -10.46
CA VAL A 122 0.99 -2.17 -9.10
C VAL A 122 -0.29 -2.68 -8.45
N LYS A 123 -0.26 -3.94 -7.98
CA LYS A 123 -1.35 -4.52 -7.19
C LYS A 123 -1.26 -4.04 -5.74
N GLY A 124 -2.26 -3.30 -5.31
CA GLY A 124 -2.53 -3.03 -3.89
C GLY A 124 -3.56 -4.02 -3.33
N TRP A 125 -4.06 -3.74 -2.12
CA TRP A 125 -5.08 -4.57 -1.47
C TRP A 125 -6.46 -4.45 -2.13
N GLY A 126 -6.88 -3.22 -2.42
CA GLY A 126 -8.20 -2.91 -2.98
C GLY A 126 -8.27 -2.90 -4.52
N GLY A 127 -7.18 -3.21 -5.22
CA GLY A 127 -7.16 -3.17 -6.69
C GLY A 127 -5.76 -2.97 -7.27
N MET A 128 -5.72 -2.54 -8.52
CA MET A 128 -4.49 -2.23 -9.25
C MET A 128 -4.40 -0.73 -9.54
N HIS A 129 -3.19 -0.20 -9.48
CA HIS A 129 -2.87 1.19 -9.79
C HIS A 129 -1.90 1.26 -10.97
N ILE A 130 -2.14 2.19 -11.89
CA ILE A 130 -1.16 2.56 -12.91
C ILE A 130 -0.31 3.69 -12.32
N CYS A 131 1.00 3.53 -12.31
CA CYS A 131 1.93 4.50 -11.75
C CYS A 131 3.11 4.80 -12.68
N CYS A 132 3.63 6.02 -12.54
CA CYS A 132 4.88 6.50 -13.11
C CYS A 132 5.48 7.54 -12.14
N THR A 133 6.69 8.01 -12.38
CA THR A 133 7.24 9.18 -11.69
C THR A 133 6.66 10.48 -12.27
N LEU A 134 6.76 11.58 -11.52
CA LEU A 134 6.22 12.89 -11.95
C LEU A 134 6.78 13.35 -13.30
N ASP A 135 8.07 13.11 -13.53
CA ASP A 135 8.76 13.48 -14.78
C ASP A 135 8.24 12.71 -16.00
N ASN A 136 7.47 11.64 -15.79
CA ASN A 136 6.90 10.80 -16.85
C ASN A 136 5.39 10.97 -17.00
N LEU A 137 4.77 11.97 -16.35
CA LEU A 137 3.32 12.20 -16.43
C LEU A 137 2.83 12.48 -17.85
N GLY A 138 3.60 13.22 -18.66
CA GLY A 138 3.24 13.47 -20.07
C GLY A 138 3.08 12.17 -20.85
N LYS A 139 4.07 11.28 -20.74
CA LYS A 139 4.04 9.93 -21.33
C LYS A 139 2.84 9.12 -20.83
N LEU A 140 2.53 9.19 -19.53
CA LEU A 140 1.36 8.51 -18.97
C LEU A 140 0.04 9.06 -19.52
N ARG A 141 -0.10 10.38 -19.67
CA ARG A 141 -1.30 11.00 -20.25
C ARG A 141 -1.55 10.55 -21.68
N ASP A 142 -0.50 10.54 -22.48
CA ASP A 142 -0.57 10.11 -23.88
C ASP A 142 -0.90 8.63 -24.00
N TRP A 143 -0.21 7.78 -23.23
CA TRP A 143 -0.44 6.34 -23.21
C TRP A 143 -1.83 5.96 -22.67
N TYR A 144 -2.29 6.61 -21.60
CA TYR A 144 -3.57 6.30 -20.96
C TYR A 144 -4.78 6.99 -21.63
N GLY A 145 -4.54 7.98 -22.50
CA GLY A 145 -5.60 8.75 -23.17
C GLY A 145 -6.38 9.68 -22.24
N ARG A 146 -5.78 10.13 -21.13
CA ARG A 146 -6.43 10.96 -20.10
C ARG A 146 -5.78 12.34 -20.03
N LYS A 147 -6.16 13.22 -20.96
CA LYS A 147 -5.49 14.52 -21.16
C LYS A 147 -5.61 15.48 -19.98
N GLU A 148 -6.81 15.67 -19.45
CA GLU A 148 -7.06 16.74 -18.47
C GLU A 148 -7.36 16.23 -17.06
N LYS A 149 -8.03 15.07 -16.95
CA LYS A 149 -8.49 14.60 -15.64
C LYS A 149 -7.30 14.37 -14.69
N PRO A 150 -7.32 14.93 -13.46
CA PRO A 150 -6.19 14.88 -12.55
C PRO A 150 -5.73 13.46 -12.21
N PHE A 151 -4.44 13.34 -11.94
CA PHE A 151 -3.85 12.14 -11.34
C PHE A 151 -3.56 12.38 -9.86
N ALA A 152 -3.78 11.35 -9.05
CA ALA A 152 -3.35 11.37 -7.66
C ALA A 152 -1.83 11.22 -7.58
N ILE A 153 -1.18 12.01 -6.72
CA ILE A 153 0.25 11.93 -6.44
C ILE A 153 0.43 11.28 -5.08
N MET A 154 1.36 10.32 -4.99
CA MET A 154 1.81 9.75 -3.72
C MET A 154 3.14 10.41 -3.34
N ALA A 155 3.16 11.11 -2.21
CA ALA A 155 4.38 11.68 -1.63
C ALA A 155 4.93 10.75 -0.53
N ARG A 156 6.24 10.77 -0.33
CA ARG A 156 6.92 9.95 0.70
C ARG A 156 6.53 10.37 2.12
N ASP A 157 6.51 11.67 2.36
CA ASP A 157 6.30 12.32 3.65
C ASP A 157 5.78 13.74 3.44
N MET A 158 5.47 14.42 4.55
CA MET A 158 4.95 15.79 4.53
C MET A 158 5.95 16.80 3.96
N GLU A 159 7.24 16.57 4.14
CA GLU A 159 8.29 17.43 3.60
C GLU A 159 8.29 17.37 2.06
N SER A 160 8.30 16.16 1.49
CA SER A 160 8.21 15.94 0.05
C SER A 160 6.89 16.49 -0.53
N LEU A 161 5.78 16.34 0.18
CA LEU A 161 4.48 16.86 -0.28
C LEU A 161 4.48 18.39 -0.37
N ARG A 162 5.13 19.08 0.57
CA ARG A 162 5.22 20.55 0.59
C ARG A 162 6.05 21.13 -0.56
N GLU A 163 6.78 20.31 -1.31
CA GLU A 163 7.41 20.75 -2.57
C GLU A 163 6.37 20.99 -3.68
N TYR A 164 5.25 20.27 -3.65
CA TYR A 164 4.25 20.25 -4.73
C TYR A 164 2.90 20.85 -4.34
N GLY A 165 2.60 20.95 -3.04
CA GLY A 165 1.33 21.49 -2.54
C GLY A 165 1.47 22.24 -1.23
N ASP A 166 0.39 22.87 -0.80
CA ASP A 166 0.32 23.62 0.45
C ASP A 166 -0.87 23.14 1.30
N PRO A 167 -0.71 22.01 2.02
CA PRO A 167 -1.80 21.43 2.79
C PRO A 167 -2.14 22.29 4.01
N SER A 168 -3.43 22.46 4.27
CA SER A 168 -3.91 23.03 5.52
C SER A 168 -3.71 22.04 6.68
N PRO A 169 -3.70 22.51 7.95
CA PRO A 169 -3.57 21.61 9.10
C PRO A 169 -4.61 20.49 9.15
N PHE A 170 -5.82 20.75 8.63
CA PHE A 170 -6.88 19.74 8.55
C PHE A 170 -6.58 18.67 7.48
N GLU A 171 -6.07 19.08 6.33
CA GLU A 171 -5.64 18.16 5.26
C GLU A 171 -4.48 17.29 5.71
N GLU A 172 -3.53 17.82 6.50
CA GLU A 172 -2.44 17.04 7.09
C GLU A 172 -2.95 15.92 8.02
N ILE A 173 -3.97 16.21 8.83
CA ILE A 173 -4.63 15.20 9.69
C ILE A 173 -5.26 14.11 8.84
N LEU A 174 -5.94 14.48 7.74
CA LEU A 174 -6.55 13.49 6.84
C LEU A 174 -5.50 12.62 6.14
N LEU A 175 -4.46 13.25 5.56
CA LEU A 175 -3.34 12.58 4.89
C LEU A 175 -2.63 11.59 5.81
N THR A 176 -2.52 11.93 7.09
CA THR A 176 -1.86 11.10 8.11
C THR A 176 -2.85 10.25 8.93
N SER A 177 -4.12 10.20 8.54
CA SER A 177 -5.11 9.31 9.16
C SER A 177 -4.85 7.84 8.80
N PRO A 178 -5.28 6.87 9.63
CA PRO A 178 -5.16 5.44 9.34
C PRO A 178 -5.84 4.99 8.04
N ASN A 179 -6.77 5.79 7.50
CA ASN A 179 -7.43 5.49 6.24
C ASN A 179 -6.58 5.86 5.01
N ARG A 180 -5.57 6.72 5.17
CA ARG A 180 -4.70 7.25 4.10
C ARG A 180 -5.48 7.61 2.81
N PRO A 181 -6.50 8.48 2.90
CA PRO A 181 -7.30 8.86 1.74
C PRO A 181 -6.47 9.71 0.75
N ILE A 182 -6.95 9.79 -0.50
CA ILE A 182 -6.53 10.85 -1.41
C ILE A 182 -7.19 12.14 -0.95
N VAL A 183 -6.38 13.18 -0.69
CA VAL A 183 -6.82 14.49 -0.23
C VAL A 183 -6.51 15.52 -1.31
N LEU A 184 -7.48 16.38 -1.61
CA LEU A 184 -7.25 17.53 -2.48
C LEU A 184 -6.46 18.57 -1.68
N VAL A 185 -5.35 19.02 -2.25
CA VAL A 185 -4.45 19.99 -1.64
C VAL A 185 -4.17 21.04 -2.70
N ARG A 186 -4.15 22.31 -2.30
CA ARG A 186 -3.80 23.42 -3.19
C ARG A 186 -2.41 23.18 -3.77
N LYS A 187 -2.28 23.17 -5.09
CA LYS A 187 -1.00 22.89 -5.74
C LYS A 187 -0.10 24.13 -5.69
N LYS A 188 1.21 23.91 -5.65
CA LYS A 188 2.20 24.95 -5.92
C LYS A 188 2.43 25.01 -7.41
N GLU A 189 2.49 26.21 -7.98
CA GLU A 189 2.66 26.38 -9.43
C GLU A 189 4.03 25.87 -9.91
N SER A 190 4.00 24.90 -10.81
CA SER A 190 5.17 24.34 -11.49
C SER A 190 4.73 23.57 -12.73
N GLU A 191 5.64 23.32 -13.66
CA GLU A 191 5.37 22.46 -14.82
C GLU A 191 4.90 21.05 -14.39
N ARG A 192 5.50 20.50 -13.32
CA ARG A 192 5.16 19.17 -12.80
C ARG A 192 3.74 19.11 -12.24
N THR A 193 3.34 20.11 -11.47
CA THR A 193 2.00 20.17 -10.85
C THR A 193 0.93 20.53 -11.87
N GLU A 194 1.25 21.36 -12.87
CA GLU A 194 0.36 21.60 -14.01
C GLU A 194 0.12 20.32 -14.81
N LEU A 195 1.15 19.52 -15.06
CA LEU A 195 0.99 18.22 -15.71
C LEU A 195 0.18 17.22 -14.86
N ALA A 196 0.19 17.33 -13.53
CA ALA A 196 -0.58 16.44 -12.66
C ALA A 196 -2.08 16.79 -12.63
N SER A 197 -2.42 18.08 -12.61
CA SER A 197 -3.80 18.60 -12.59
C SER A 197 -3.95 19.84 -13.48
N PRO A 198 -4.01 19.67 -14.82
CA PRO A 198 -4.09 20.77 -15.77
C PRO A 198 -5.33 21.65 -15.54
N GLY A 199 -5.13 22.97 -15.50
CA GLY A 199 -6.21 23.95 -15.37
C GLY A 199 -6.95 23.95 -14.03
N LEU A 200 -6.42 23.26 -13.02
CA LEU A 200 -6.94 23.29 -11.64
C LEU A 200 -5.95 23.98 -10.70
N ASP A 201 -6.44 24.53 -9.59
CA ASP A 201 -5.65 25.09 -8.50
C ASP A 201 -5.28 24.07 -7.40
#